data_AF-A0A8S8YM99-F1
#
_entry.id   AF-A0A8S8YM99-F1
#
_cell.length_a   1.000
_cell.length_b   1.000
_cell.length_c   1.000
_cell.angle_alpha   90.00
_cell.angle_beta   90.00
_cell.angle_gamma   90.00
#
_symmetry.space_group_name_H-M   'P 1'
#
loop_
_entity.id
_entity.type
_entity.pdbx_description
1 polymer ?
#
loop_
_entity_poly.entity_id
_entity_poly.type
_entity_poly.pdbx_seq_one_letter_code
_entity_poly.pdbx_strand_id
1 'polypeptide(L)'
;MAKSDASLSVDTNHETGEALLSGMGELHLEITIYRLEEEQGIKVNQSNPIVVYRESIGADNKGRPFEGKSPNRHNRFYVEVEQLPENVITALREGDLGDGPVRNKDAKEVGNKFGELGMDKDLMRKIYAINATTVLSTIRRVFRICMKRGSLS
;
A
#
# COMPACT_ATOMS: atom_id res chain seq x y z
N MET A 1 22.71 -1.34 -11.72
CA MET A 1 21.83 -0.21 -12.12
C MET A 1 20.64 0.00 -11.19
N ALA A 2 20.06 -1.03 -10.54
CA ALA A 2 19.13 -0.84 -9.41
C ALA A 2 19.73 -0.16 -8.15
N LYS A 3 21.04 0.15 -8.16
CA LYS A 3 21.79 0.79 -7.07
C LYS A 3 22.07 2.27 -7.33
N SER A 4 21.85 2.76 -8.56
CA SER A 4 22.13 4.16 -8.96
C SER A 4 20.90 5.05 -8.94
N ASP A 5 19.70 4.49 -9.07
CA ASP A 5 18.43 5.21 -8.91
C ASP A 5 17.53 4.45 -7.93
N ALA A 6 17.23 5.06 -6.78
CA ALA A 6 16.44 4.44 -5.72
C ALA A 6 14.96 4.22 -6.10
N SER A 7 14.51 4.82 -7.21
CA SER A 7 13.14 4.70 -7.71
C SER A 7 12.96 3.61 -8.78
N LEU A 8 14.05 2.96 -9.20
CA LEU A 8 14.05 1.90 -10.19
C LEU A 8 14.02 0.52 -9.50
N SER A 9 13.01 -0.27 -9.79
CA SER A 9 12.88 -1.65 -9.29
C SER A 9 13.00 -2.63 -10.45
N VAL A 10 13.75 -3.70 -10.24
CA VAL A 10 13.92 -4.78 -11.22
C VAL A 10 13.51 -6.07 -10.56
N ASP A 11 12.53 -6.76 -11.15
CA ASP A 11 12.12 -8.10 -10.77
C ASP A 11 12.45 -9.05 -11.92
N THR A 12 13.20 -10.12 -11.65
CA THR A 12 13.65 -11.05 -12.69
C THR A 12 12.93 -12.38 -12.53
N ASN A 13 12.19 -12.77 -13.56
CA ASN A 13 11.57 -14.08 -13.63
C ASN A 13 12.57 -15.11 -14.18
N HIS A 14 13.07 -15.98 -13.31
CA HIS A 14 14.03 -17.02 -13.66
C HIS A 14 13.47 -18.14 -14.55
N GLU A 15 12.13 -18.30 -14.62
CA GLU A 15 11.50 -19.34 -15.44
C GLU A 15 11.33 -18.92 -16.90
N THR A 16 11.02 -17.64 -17.14
CA THR A 16 10.87 -17.08 -18.50
C THR A 16 12.12 -16.38 -19.01
N GLY A 17 13.04 -16.00 -18.12
CA GLY A 17 14.23 -15.19 -18.44
C GLY A 17 13.94 -13.70 -18.64
N GLU A 18 12.72 -13.26 -18.33
CA GLU A 18 12.29 -11.86 -18.49
C GLU A 18 12.60 -11.04 -17.23
N ALA A 19 12.94 -9.77 -17.41
CA ALA A 19 13.13 -8.82 -16.32
C ALA A 19 12.08 -7.69 -16.41
N LEU A 20 11.27 -7.57 -15.37
CA LEU A 20 10.30 -6.49 -15.20
C LEU A 20 10.99 -5.28 -14.60
N LEU A 21 11.08 -4.21 -15.40
CA LEU A 21 11.62 -2.93 -14.99
C LEU A 21 10.49 -1.97 -14.61
N SER A 22 10.50 -1.49 -13.37
CA SER A 22 9.54 -0.51 -12.84
C SER A 22 10.24 0.79 -12.49
N GLY A 23 9.61 1.93 -12.80
CA GLY A 23 10.15 3.25 -12.55
C GLY A 23 9.07 4.33 -12.45
N MET A 24 9.49 5.58 -12.28
CA MET A 24 8.59 6.73 -12.05
C MET A 24 7.74 7.15 -13.28
N GLY A 25 8.02 6.62 -14.46
CA GLY A 25 7.28 6.93 -15.68
C GLY A 25 7.98 6.45 -16.94
N GLU A 26 7.31 6.62 -18.08
CA GLU A 26 7.79 6.19 -19.41
C GLU A 26 9.17 6.75 -19.74
N LEU A 27 9.35 8.07 -19.65
CA LEU A 27 10.65 8.72 -19.90
C LEU A 27 11.78 8.16 -19.02
N HIS A 28 11.47 7.82 -17.76
CA HIS A 28 12.47 7.27 -16.85
C HIS A 28 12.90 5.86 -17.29
N LEU A 29 11.95 5.05 -17.77
CA LEU A 29 12.26 3.73 -18.33
C LEU A 29 13.08 3.85 -19.61
N GLU A 30 12.71 4.75 -20.52
CA GLU A 30 13.43 4.99 -21.79
C GLU A 30 14.89 5.39 -21.56
N ILE A 31 15.15 6.34 -20.66
CA ILE A 31 16.52 6.77 -20.34
C ILE A 31 17.32 5.63 -19.71
N THR A 32 16.69 4.80 -18.88
CA THR A 32 17.37 3.66 -18.24
C THR A 32 17.74 2.59 -19.27
N ILE A 33 16.85 2.29 -20.20
CA ILE A 33 17.10 1.31 -21.27
C ILE A 33 18.19 1.84 -22.21
N TYR A 34 18.14 3.12 -22.60
CA TYR A 34 19.19 3.74 -23.40
C TYR A 34 20.58 3.59 -22.75
N ARG A 35 20.69 3.80 -21.43
CA ARG A 35 21.95 3.59 -20.70
C ARG A 35 22.40 2.13 -20.67
N LEU A 36 21.47 1.18 -20.58
CA LEU A 36 21.80 -0.25 -20.66
C LEU A 36 22.37 -0.64 -22.02
N GLU A 37 21.81 -0.10 -23.10
CA GLU A 37 22.27 -0.39 -24.45
C GLU A 37 23.61 0.29 -24.76
N GLU A 38 23.73 1.59 -24.49
CA GLU A 38 24.91 2.38 -24.87
C GLU A 38 26.09 2.23 -23.91
N GLU A 39 25.85 2.22 -22.60
CA GLU A 39 26.94 2.18 -21.62
C GLU A 39 27.37 0.75 -21.28
N GLN A 40 26.44 -0.22 -21.31
CA GLN A 40 26.70 -1.61 -20.93
C GLN A 40 26.73 -2.57 -22.13
N GLY A 41 26.35 -2.10 -23.33
CA GLY A 41 26.33 -2.92 -24.54
C GLY A 41 25.31 -4.05 -24.52
N ILE A 42 24.33 -4.01 -23.61
CA ILE A 42 23.33 -5.06 -23.47
C ILE A 42 22.16 -4.71 -24.38
N LYS A 43 21.92 -5.52 -25.42
CA LYS A 43 20.74 -5.36 -26.27
C LYS A 43 19.49 -5.79 -25.51
N VAL A 44 18.52 -4.89 -25.37
CA VAL A 44 17.29 -5.15 -24.62
C VAL A 44 16.10 -5.13 -25.57
N ASN A 45 15.31 -6.20 -25.58
CA ASN A 45 14.02 -6.21 -26.27
C ASN A 45 12.95 -5.74 -25.29
N GLN A 46 12.40 -4.55 -25.52
CA GLN A 46 11.38 -3.95 -24.65
C GLN A 46 9.96 -4.18 -25.18
N SER A 47 9.03 -4.41 -24.26
CA SER A 47 7.59 -4.31 -24.53
C SER A 47 7.10 -2.88 -24.28
N ASN A 48 5.86 -2.58 -24.68
CA ASN A 48 5.27 -1.27 -24.41
C ASN A 48 5.12 -1.05 -22.89
N PRO A 49 5.45 0.14 -22.37
CA PRO A 49 5.29 0.45 -20.97
C PRO A 49 3.82 0.36 -20.55
N ILE A 50 3.58 -0.28 -19.41
CA ILE A 50 2.24 -0.43 -18.85
C ILE A 50 2.12 0.47 -17.62
N VAL A 51 1.00 1.17 -17.49
CA VAL A 51 0.69 1.98 -16.30
C VAL A 51 0.17 1.05 -15.19
N VAL A 52 0.86 1.06 -14.06
CA VAL A 52 0.41 0.33 -12.86
C VAL A 52 -0.63 1.17 -12.12
N TYR A 53 -1.90 0.78 -12.22
CA TYR A 53 -2.97 1.40 -11.47
C TYR A 53 -2.98 0.91 -10.02
N ARG A 54 -3.39 1.78 -9.09
CA ARG A 54 -3.69 1.42 -7.70
C ARG A 54 -5.13 1.79 -7.39
N GLU A 55 -5.84 0.84 -6.79
CA GLU A 55 -7.22 1.05 -6.37
C GLU A 55 -7.30 1.75 -5.02
N SER A 56 -8.42 2.44 -4.82
CA SER A 56 -8.69 3.16 -3.59
C SER A 56 -10.18 3.52 -3.50
N ILE A 57 -10.64 3.95 -2.33
CA ILE A 57 -12.01 4.34 -2.09
C ILE A 57 -12.30 5.80 -2.46
N GLY A 58 -13.49 6.01 -3.04
CA GLY A 58 -14.03 7.34 -3.34
C GLY A 58 -14.89 7.92 -2.20
N ALA A 59 -15.44 7.08 -1.33
CA ALA A 59 -16.32 7.47 -0.22
C ALA A 59 -16.13 6.54 0.99
N ASP A 60 -16.51 7.02 2.18
CA ASP A 60 -16.55 6.20 3.40
C ASP A 60 -17.94 5.55 3.59
N ASN A 61 -17.99 4.49 4.41
CA ASN A 61 -19.24 3.89 4.87
C ASN A 61 -19.35 3.88 6.39
N LYS A 62 -18.73 4.86 7.05
CA LYS A 62 -18.70 4.98 8.52
C LYS A 62 -20.09 4.88 9.13
N GLY A 63 -20.27 3.95 10.08
CA GLY A 63 -21.55 3.71 10.74
C GLY A 63 -22.56 2.92 9.89
N ARG A 64 -22.19 2.49 8.68
CA ARG A 64 -22.97 1.64 7.77
C ARG A 64 -22.14 0.41 7.38
N PRO A 65 -21.86 -0.50 8.33
CA PRO A 65 -21.00 -1.65 8.08
C PRO A 65 -21.60 -2.59 7.04
N PHE A 66 -20.75 -3.10 6.15
CA PHE A 66 -21.11 -4.16 5.21
C PHE A 66 -21.04 -5.52 5.92
N GLU A 67 -22.07 -6.36 5.78
CA GLU A 67 -22.12 -7.71 6.35
C GLU A 67 -21.60 -8.73 5.35
N GLY A 68 -20.44 -9.33 5.63
CA GLY A 68 -19.94 -10.51 4.94
C GLY A 68 -20.33 -11.79 5.67
N LYS A 69 -20.71 -12.83 4.90
CA LYS A 69 -21.13 -14.14 5.43
C LYS A 69 -20.20 -15.22 4.88
N SER A 70 -19.79 -16.15 5.73
CA SER A 70 -19.12 -17.36 5.25
C SER A 70 -20.06 -18.20 4.38
N PRO A 71 -19.53 -19.03 3.45
CA PRO A 71 -20.37 -19.88 2.59
C PRO A 71 -21.32 -20.79 3.38
N ASN A 72 -20.86 -21.30 4.53
CA ASN A 72 -21.67 -22.10 5.45
C ASN A 72 -22.64 -21.29 6.33
N ARG A 73 -22.67 -19.96 6.21
CA ARG A 73 -23.52 -19.00 6.96
C ARG A 73 -23.35 -18.99 8.48
N HIS A 74 -22.37 -19.70 9.02
CA HIS A 74 -22.13 -19.75 10.47
C HIS A 74 -21.35 -18.53 10.98
N ASN A 75 -20.51 -17.94 10.13
CA ASN A 75 -19.71 -16.78 10.46
C ASN A 75 -20.22 -15.55 9.72
N ARG A 76 -20.29 -14.45 10.46
CA ARG A 76 -20.65 -13.13 9.94
C ARG A 76 -19.59 -12.15 10.40
N PHE A 77 -19.13 -11.31 9.48
CA PHE A 77 -18.18 -10.26 9.77
C PHE A 77 -18.72 -8.95 9.22
N TYR A 78 -18.44 -7.87 9.94
CA TYR A 78 -18.89 -6.53 9.60
C TYR A 78 -17.67 -5.71 9.21
N VAL A 79 -17.71 -5.03 8.07
CA VAL A 79 -16.59 -4.25 7.55
C VAL A 79 -17.01 -2.82 7.28
N GLU A 80 -16.25 -1.88 7.81
CA GLU A 80 -16.29 -0.47 7.45
C GLU A 80 -14.99 -0.09 6.76
N VAL A 81 -15.07 0.85 5.83
CA VAL A 81 -13.95 1.42 5.12
C VAL A 81 -14.02 2.94 5.25
N GLU A 82 -12.91 3.55 5.66
CA GLU A 82 -12.78 4.99 5.84
C GLU A 82 -11.55 5.52 5.09
N GLN A 83 -11.56 6.79 4.72
CA GLN A 83 -10.41 7.42 4.09
C GLN A 83 -9.37 7.78 5.15
N LEU A 84 -8.10 7.49 4.87
CA LEU A 84 -7.01 7.98 5.69
C LEU A 84 -6.79 9.48 5.47
N PRO A 85 -6.58 10.25 6.54
CA PRO A 85 -6.09 11.62 6.44
C PRO A 85 -4.75 11.70 5.70
N GLU A 86 -4.51 12.79 4.95
CA GLU A 86 -3.30 12.96 4.13
C GLU A 86 -2.01 12.93 4.94
N ASN A 87 -2.00 13.54 6.11
CA ASN A 87 -0.85 13.51 7.03
C ASN A 87 -0.49 12.08 7.46
N VAL A 88 -1.47 11.21 7.68
CA VAL A 88 -1.24 9.79 8.00
C VAL A 88 -0.68 9.04 6.79
N ILE A 89 -1.20 9.33 5.59
CA ILE A 89 -0.69 8.73 4.34
C ILE A 89 0.78 9.09 4.12
N THR A 90 1.15 10.34 4.38
CA THR A 90 2.55 10.79 4.26
C THR A 90 3.44 10.06 5.26
N ALA A 91 3.07 10.01 6.53
CA ALA A 91 3.83 9.31 7.57
C ALA A 91 3.97 7.80 7.27
N LEU A 92 2.94 7.17 6.69
CA LEU A 92 3.01 5.77 6.24
C LEU A 92 4.01 5.58 5.09
N ARG A 93 4.09 6.54 4.16
CA ARG A 93 5.04 6.50 3.03
C ARG A 93 6.47 6.74 3.48
N GLU A 94 6.68 7.59 4.48
CA GLU A 94 7.98 7.89 5.07
C GLU A 94 8.47 6.74 5.97
N GLY A 95 7.58 5.86 6.41
CA GLY A 95 7.89 4.66 7.18
C GLY A 95 7.82 4.85 8.70
N ASP A 96 7.37 6.01 9.17
CA ASP A 96 7.37 6.40 10.59
C ASP A 96 6.43 5.56 11.47
N LEU A 97 5.38 5.01 10.86
CA LEU A 97 4.33 4.22 11.52
C LEU A 97 4.61 2.71 11.47
N GLY A 98 5.61 2.28 10.72
CA GLY A 98 5.94 0.86 10.49
C GLY A 98 5.03 0.18 9.47
N ASP A 99 5.39 -1.05 9.11
CA ASP A 99 4.65 -1.90 8.16
C ASP A 99 4.56 -3.33 8.71
N GLY A 100 3.46 -4.02 8.39
CA GLY A 100 3.20 -5.40 8.78
C GLY A 100 2.21 -5.59 9.94
N PRO A 101 2.13 -6.82 10.49
CA PRO A 101 1.22 -7.15 11.58
C PRO A 101 1.66 -6.47 12.88
N VAL A 102 0.75 -5.76 13.52
CA VAL A 102 1.01 -5.07 14.79
C VAL A 102 0.73 -6.03 15.94
N ARG A 103 1.75 -6.30 16.78
CA ARG A 103 1.59 -7.13 17.96
C ARG A 103 0.94 -6.34 19.10
N ASN A 104 0.21 -7.01 19.98
CA ASN A 104 -0.47 -6.37 21.12
C ASN A 104 0.45 -5.52 22.00
N LYS A 105 1.72 -5.91 22.14
CA LYS A 105 2.72 -5.14 22.92
C LYS A 105 3.08 -3.79 22.28
N ASP A 106 3.04 -3.72 20.95
CA ASP A 106 3.47 -2.55 20.17
C ASP A 106 2.25 -1.66 19.82
N ALA A 107 1.03 -2.20 19.92
CA ALA A 107 -0.22 -1.51 19.59
C ALA A 107 -0.44 -0.19 20.35
N LYS A 108 0.07 -0.08 21.60
CA LYS A 108 -0.03 1.17 22.37
C LYS A 108 0.85 2.27 21.79
N GLU A 109 2.08 1.94 21.42
CA GLU A 109 3.04 2.88 20.84
C GLU A 109 2.58 3.33 19.46
N VAL A 110 2.28 2.36 18.59
CA VAL A 110 1.75 2.60 17.25
C VAL A 110 0.48 3.45 17.33
N GLY A 111 -0.46 3.09 18.22
CA GLY A 111 -1.69 3.85 18.41
C GLY A 111 -1.48 5.29 18.88
N ASN A 112 -0.44 5.55 19.68
CA ASN A 112 -0.11 6.92 20.08
C ASN A 112 0.43 7.74 18.89
N LYS A 113 1.27 7.15 18.03
CA LYS A 113 1.78 7.80 16.82
C LYS A 113 0.64 8.21 15.88
N PHE A 114 -0.30 7.30 15.59
CA PHE A 114 -1.50 7.65 14.82
C PHE A 114 -2.36 8.73 15.50
N GLY A 115 -2.41 8.71 16.83
CA GLY A 115 -3.12 9.72 17.62
C GLY A 115 -2.52 11.12 17.55
N GLU A 116 -1.20 11.23 17.43
CA GLU A 116 -0.50 12.51 17.21
C GLU A 116 -0.81 13.08 15.82
N LEU A 117 -1.07 12.20 14.85
CA LEU A 117 -1.53 12.54 13.50
C LEU A 117 -3.06 12.80 13.44
N GLY A 118 -3.74 12.92 14.58
CA GLY A 118 -5.15 13.32 14.65
C GLY A 118 -6.15 12.17 14.46
N MET A 119 -5.72 10.91 14.47
CA MET A 119 -6.65 9.78 14.52
C MET A 119 -7.11 9.48 15.96
N ASP A 120 -8.23 8.77 16.08
CA ASP A 120 -8.75 8.35 17.39
C ASP A 120 -7.81 7.36 18.08
N LYS A 121 -7.27 7.74 19.23
CA LYS A 121 -6.26 6.95 19.97
C LYS A 121 -6.79 5.60 20.43
N ASP A 122 -8.04 5.53 20.86
CA ASP A 122 -8.62 4.29 21.39
C ASP A 122 -8.95 3.29 20.30
N LEU A 123 -9.31 3.78 19.12
CA LEU A 123 -9.39 3.01 17.88
C LEU A 123 -8.01 2.48 17.47
N MET A 124 -7.00 3.34 17.45
CA MET A 124 -5.67 3.01 16.96
C MET A 124 -4.89 2.07 17.87
N ARG A 125 -5.24 2.00 19.16
CA ARG A 125 -4.76 0.94 20.06
C ARG A 125 -5.28 -0.46 19.72
N LYS A 126 -6.32 -0.57 18.88
CA LYS A 126 -6.90 -1.84 18.40
C LYS A 126 -6.53 -2.10 16.94
N ILE A 127 -5.38 -1.59 16.53
CA ILE A 127 -4.78 -1.86 15.24
C ILE A 127 -4.32 -3.32 15.16
N TYR A 128 -4.56 -3.95 14.01
CA TYR A 128 -4.16 -5.32 13.72
C TYR A 128 -2.97 -5.36 12.77
N ALA A 129 -3.00 -4.55 11.72
CA ALA A 129 -1.96 -4.53 10.72
C ALA A 129 -1.90 -3.18 10.01
N ILE A 130 -0.70 -2.86 9.54
CA ILE A 130 -0.43 -1.79 8.60
C ILE A 130 0.13 -2.45 7.35
N ASN A 131 -0.34 -2.03 6.18
CA ASN A 131 0.20 -2.49 4.91
C ASN A 131 0.27 -1.31 3.95
N ALA A 132 1.47 -0.81 3.69
CA ALA A 132 1.72 0.38 2.89
C ALA A 132 0.83 1.56 3.31
N THR A 133 -0.18 1.90 2.51
CA THR A 133 -1.13 3.00 2.79
C THR A 133 -2.50 2.51 3.25
N THR A 134 -2.55 1.33 3.87
CA THR A 134 -3.77 0.70 4.38
C THR A 134 -3.58 0.30 5.83
N VAL A 135 -4.56 0.62 6.67
CA VAL A 135 -4.56 0.33 8.10
C VAL A 135 -5.78 -0.52 8.44
N LEU A 136 -5.57 -1.63 9.13
CA LEU A 136 -6.64 -2.51 9.61
C LEU A 136 -6.78 -2.36 11.14
N SER A 137 -7.97 -1.99 11.60
CA SER A 137 -8.29 -1.87 13.03
C SER A 137 -9.65 -2.51 13.33
N THR A 138 -9.99 -2.69 14.62
CA THR A 138 -11.29 -3.26 15.00
C THR A 138 -12.04 -2.41 16.02
N ILE A 139 -13.36 -2.28 15.82
CA ILE A 139 -14.29 -1.62 16.73
C ILE A 139 -15.46 -2.55 16.99
N ARG A 140 -15.64 -3.01 18.23
CA ARG A 140 -16.84 -3.75 18.66
C ARG A 140 -17.28 -4.86 17.67
N ARG A 141 -16.34 -5.66 17.17
CA ARG A 141 -16.53 -6.74 16.16
C ARG A 141 -16.75 -6.29 14.70
N VAL A 142 -16.55 -5.02 14.40
CA VAL A 142 -16.48 -4.46 13.05
C VAL A 142 -15.01 -4.25 12.69
N PHE A 143 -14.57 -4.84 11.58
CA PHE A 143 -13.28 -4.54 11.00
C PHE A 143 -13.37 -3.19 10.28
N ARG A 144 -12.42 -2.31 10.58
CA ARG A 144 -12.29 -1.02 9.91
C ARG A 144 -11.01 -1.01 9.10
N ILE A 145 -11.17 -0.78 7.80
CA ILE A 145 -10.09 -0.67 6.83
C ILE A 145 -9.96 0.80 6.47
N CYS A 146 -8.84 1.41 6.79
CA CYS A 146 -8.57 2.78 6.37
C CYS A 146 -7.59 2.75 5.21
N MET A 147 -7.93 3.34 4.07
CA MET A 147 -7.06 3.37 2.88
C MET A 147 -6.83 4.80 2.39
N LYS A 148 -5.75 5.01 1.64
CA LYS A 148 -5.54 6.25 0.89
C LYS A 148 -6.80 6.59 0.08
N ARG A 149 -7.11 7.87 -0.16
CA ARG A 149 -8.14 8.33 -1.09
C ARG A 149 -7.73 8.13 -2.56
N GLY A 150 -8.71 7.77 -3.39
CA GLY A 150 -8.49 7.39 -4.78
C GLY A 150 -8.97 8.50 -5.68
N SER A 151 -8.06 9.08 -6.45
CA SER A 151 -8.43 9.84 -7.63
C SER A 151 -8.33 8.88 -8.82
N LEU A 152 -9.48 8.38 -9.27
CA LEU A 152 -9.62 7.89 -10.65
C LEU A 152 -9.61 9.12 -11.54
N SER A 153 -8.43 9.58 -11.91
CA SER A 153 -8.19 10.68 -12.85
C SER A 153 -6.98 10.35 -13.69
#